data_AF-A0A2N7DMU8-F1
#
_entry.id   AF-A0A2N7DMU8-F1
#
_cell.length_a   1.000
_cell.length_b   1.000
_cell.length_c   1.000
_cell.angle_alpha   90.00
_cell.angle_beta   90.00
_cell.angle_gamma   90.00
#
_symmetry.space_group_name_H-M   'P 1'
#
loop_
_entity.id
_entity.type
_entity.pdbx_description
1 polymer ?
#
loop_
_entity_poly.entity_id
_entity_poly.type
_entity_poly.pdbx_seq_one_letter_code
_entity_poly.pdbx_strand_id
1 'polypeptide(L)'
;MPEEKSQYEKILKRQARRLANFTECKLNQAQRTIAIDFYGYKSLKDLKLSLENGLAATDTIKLLEFDESYECLISLQRNWENINAAFDEVDYLACFDRIEVIACILNMKPSEFENIINPSKKR
;
A
#
# COMPACT_ATOMS: atom_id res chain seq x y z
N MET A 1 15.68 -9.85 -16.02
CA MET A 1 14.75 -8.81 -16.51
C MET A 1 15.05 -7.49 -15.79
N PRO A 2 15.87 -6.58 -16.36
CA PRO A 2 16.19 -5.29 -15.74
C PRO A 2 15.02 -4.29 -15.75
N GLU A 3 14.08 -4.45 -16.69
CA GLU A 3 12.98 -3.51 -16.94
C GLU A 3 11.88 -3.59 -15.88
N GLU A 4 11.47 -4.78 -15.45
CA GLU A 4 10.46 -5.00 -14.39
C GLU A 4 10.93 -4.45 -13.03
N LYS A 5 12.23 -4.63 -12.71
CA LYS A 5 12.85 -4.09 -11.51
C LYS A 5 12.76 -2.56 -11.45
N SER A 6 12.87 -1.89 -12.60
CA SER A 6 12.74 -0.43 -12.72
C SER A 6 11.30 0.04 -12.48
N GLN A 7 10.30 -0.74 -12.88
CA GLN A 7 8.89 -0.38 -12.77
C GLN A 7 8.39 -0.38 -11.32
N TYR A 8 8.61 -1.46 -10.56
CA TYR A 8 8.19 -1.53 -9.16
C TYR A 8 8.91 -0.50 -8.27
N GLU A 9 10.19 -0.25 -8.54
CA GLU A 9 10.91 0.81 -7.83
C GLU A 9 10.33 2.20 -8.11
N LYS A 10 9.89 2.47 -9.34
CA LYS A 10 9.21 3.73 -9.69
C LYS A 10 7.85 3.84 -8.99
N ILE A 11 7.10 2.75 -8.89
CA ILE A 11 5.81 2.70 -8.19
C ILE A 11 6.01 3.00 -6.70
N LEU A 12 6.92 2.28 -6.03
CA LEU A 12 7.22 2.47 -4.61
C LEU A 12 7.68 3.91 -4.30
N LYS A 13 8.56 4.47 -5.14
CA LYS A 13 8.98 5.89 -5.01
C LYS A 13 7.85 6.88 -5.25
N ARG A 14 6.82 6.52 -6.03
CA ARG A 14 5.65 7.36 -6.30
C ARG A 14 4.70 7.36 -5.11
N GLN A 15 4.39 6.17 -4.57
CA GLN A 15 3.51 6.06 -3.40
C GLN A 15 4.12 6.72 -2.16
N ALA A 16 5.43 6.52 -1.93
CA ALA A 16 6.12 7.19 -0.83
C ALA A 16 6.09 8.74 -0.95
N ARG A 17 6.23 9.28 -2.18
CA ARG A 17 6.13 10.73 -2.42
C ARG A 17 4.72 11.28 -2.19
N ARG A 18 3.68 10.53 -2.57
CA ARG A 18 2.29 10.93 -2.32
C ARG A 18 1.95 10.97 -0.84
N LEU A 19 2.38 9.96 -0.09
CA LEU A 19 2.27 9.95 1.37
C LEU A 19 2.97 11.14 2.02
N ALA A 20 4.19 11.46 1.58
CA ALA A 20 4.93 12.61 2.08
C ALA A 20 4.22 13.95 1.82
N ASN A 21 3.60 14.11 0.65
CA ASN A 21 2.81 15.30 0.34
C ASN A 21 1.50 15.34 1.14
N PHE A 22 0.82 14.20 1.31
CA PHE A 22 -0.46 14.10 2.01
C PHE A 22 -0.31 14.35 3.52
N THR A 23 0.77 13.85 4.12
CA THR A 23 1.03 13.97 5.57
C THR A 23 1.88 15.18 5.94
N GLU A 24 2.26 16.03 4.97
CA GLU A 24 3.22 17.13 5.08
C GLU A 24 4.58 16.75 5.73
N CYS A 25 4.84 15.46 5.90
CA CYS A 25 6.05 14.93 6.53
C CYS A 25 7.10 14.62 5.46
N LYS A 26 8.33 15.14 5.63
CA LYS A 26 9.49 14.71 4.83
C LYS A 26 9.60 13.18 4.90
N LEU A 27 9.55 12.50 3.74
CA LEU A 27 9.76 11.06 3.50
C LEU A 27 10.46 10.34 4.67
N ASN A 28 9.70 9.97 5.70
CA ASN A 28 10.27 9.35 6.89
C ASN A 28 10.23 7.83 6.71
N GLN A 29 11.11 7.16 7.45
CA GLN A 29 11.29 5.71 7.44
C GLN A 29 9.98 4.94 7.54
N ALA A 30 9.00 5.47 8.26
CA ALA A 30 7.75 4.80 8.50
C ALA A 30 6.72 4.94 7.37
N GLN A 31 6.79 5.94 6.49
CA GLN A 31 6.05 5.90 5.21
C GLN A 31 6.54 4.79 4.29
N ARG A 32 7.84 4.48 4.37
CA ARG A 32 8.37 3.27 3.73
C ARG A 32 7.91 2.05 4.49
N THR A 33 7.99 2.02 5.81
CA THR A 33 7.52 0.89 6.65
C THR A 33 6.06 0.58 6.38
N ILE A 34 5.15 1.55 6.40
CA ILE A 34 3.73 1.35 6.02
C ILE A 34 3.62 0.79 4.61
N ALA A 35 4.34 1.35 3.63
CA ALA A 35 4.29 0.81 2.27
C ALA A 35 4.89 -0.61 2.19
N ILE A 36 5.88 -0.97 3.00
CA ILE A 36 6.54 -2.28 3.01
C ILE A 36 5.68 -3.31 3.76
N ASP A 37 5.12 -2.93 4.92
CA ASP A 37 4.26 -3.73 5.77
C ASP A 37 2.89 -3.93 5.12
N PHE A 38 2.41 -2.93 4.37
CA PHE A 38 1.25 -3.04 3.47
C PHE A 38 1.41 -4.21 2.48
N TYR A 39 2.66 -4.53 2.11
CA TYR A 39 2.98 -5.67 1.25
C TYR A 39 3.40 -6.93 2.02
N GLY A 40 3.45 -6.89 3.35
CA GLY A 40 3.81 -8.02 4.23
C GLY A 40 5.32 -8.27 4.37
N TYR A 41 6.17 -7.27 4.14
CA TYR A 41 7.63 -7.40 4.21
C TYR A 41 8.21 -6.67 5.43
N LYS A 42 9.43 -7.05 5.84
CA LYS A 42 10.13 -6.39 6.97
C LYS A 42 10.94 -5.17 6.54
N SER A 43 11.31 -5.08 5.27
CA SER A 43 12.07 -3.94 4.74
C SER A 43 11.89 -3.77 3.22
N LEU A 44 12.21 -2.58 2.72
CA LEU A 44 12.22 -2.29 1.28
C LEU A 44 13.21 -3.19 0.54
N LYS A 45 14.30 -3.54 1.21
CA LYS A 45 15.32 -4.44 0.67
C LYS A 45 14.73 -5.83 0.50
N ASP A 46 13.95 -6.33 1.46
CA ASP A 46 13.32 -7.65 1.40
C ASP A 46 12.23 -7.70 0.34
N LEU A 47 11.39 -6.65 0.25
CA LEU A 47 10.39 -6.54 -0.81
C LEU A 47 11.04 -6.52 -2.21
N LYS A 48 12.10 -5.73 -2.39
CA LYS A 48 12.87 -5.70 -3.65
C LYS A 48 13.47 -7.06 -3.97
N LEU A 49 14.12 -7.71 -3.01
CA LEU A 49 14.74 -9.02 -3.19
C LEU A 49 13.68 -10.08 -3.55
N SER A 50 12.50 -10.01 -2.93
CA SER A 50 11.38 -10.92 -3.20
C SER A 50 10.84 -10.74 -4.62
N LEU A 51 10.64 -9.48 -5.06
CA LEU A 51 10.23 -9.18 -6.43
C LEU A 51 11.28 -9.64 -7.45
N GLU A 52 12.56 -9.40 -7.18
CA GLU A 52 13.68 -9.79 -8.06
C GLU A 52 13.81 -11.30 -8.21
N ASN A 53 13.55 -12.04 -7.14
CA ASN A 53 13.62 -13.50 -7.13
C ASN A 53 12.30 -14.17 -7.56
N GLY A 54 11.26 -13.40 -7.90
CA GLY A 54 9.93 -13.93 -8.23
C GLY A 54 9.23 -14.63 -7.06
N LEU A 55 9.61 -14.30 -5.83
CA LEU A 55 9.06 -14.87 -4.59
C LEU A 55 7.93 -14.02 -3.99
N ALA A 56 7.63 -12.88 -4.61
CA ALA A 56 6.57 -12.01 -4.14
C ALA A 56 5.20 -12.69 -4.31
N ALA A 57 4.39 -12.66 -3.25
CA ALA A 57 3.03 -13.17 -3.31
C ALA A 57 2.22 -12.42 -4.38
N THR A 58 1.33 -13.13 -5.07
CA THR A 58 0.47 -12.56 -6.13
C THR A 58 -0.34 -11.36 -5.61
N ASP A 59 -0.81 -11.43 -4.36
CA ASP A 59 -1.55 -10.34 -3.72
C ASP A 59 -0.67 -9.09 -3.54
N THR A 60 0.61 -9.25 -3.18
CA THR A 60 1.57 -8.14 -3.11
C THR A 60 1.76 -7.49 -4.48
N ILE A 61 1.89 -8.29 -5.54
CA ILE A 61 2.08 -7.78 -6.91
C ILE A 61 0.85 -7.00 -7.36
N LYS A 62 -0.35 -7.56 -7.13
CA LYS A 62 -1.63 -6.91 -7.44
C LYS A 62 -1.82 -5.60 -6.67
N LEU A 63 -1.41 -5.55 -5.40
CA LEU A 63 -1.49 -4.33 -4.59
C LEU A 63 -0.42 -3.29 -4.98
N LEU A 64 0.72 -3.70 -5.56
CA LEU A 64 1.72 -2.77 -6.11
C LEU A 64 1.23 -2.14 -7.41
N GLU A 65 0.63 -2.95 -8.27
CA GLU A 65 0.06 -2.53 -9.56
C GLU A 65 -1.43 -2.21 -9.45
N PHE A 66 -1.88 -1.83 -8.24
CA PHE A 66 -3.29 -1.74 -7.91
C PHE A 66 -4.08 -1.00 -8.98
N ASP A 67 -5.09 -1.71 -9.47
CA ASP A 67 -6.16 -1.21 -10.28
C ASP A 67 -7.50 -1.56 -9.62
N GLU A 68 -8.59 -0.96 -10.10
CA GLU A 68 -9.93 -1.26 -9.59
C GLU A 68 -10.47 -2.62 -10.09
N SER A 69 -9.61 -3.51 -10.58
CA SER A 69 -10.03 -4.84 -10.99
C SER A 69 -10.52 -5.65 -9.79
N TYR A 70 -11.46 -6.55 -10.06
CA TYR A 70 -12.01 -7.46 -9.04
C TYR A 70 -10.93 -8.24 -8.28
N GLU A 71 -9.84 -8.59 -8.97
CA GLU A 71 -8.74 -9.34 -8.37
C GLU A 71 -7.95 -8.51 -7.35
N CYS A 72 -7.65 -7.25 -7.67
CA CYS A 72 -6.97 -6.33 -6.75
C CYS A 72 -7.83 -6.00 -5.54
N LEU A 73 -9.15 -5.86 -5.72
CA LEU A 73 -10.11 -5.65 -4.64
C LEU A 73 -10.16 -6.85 -3.67
N ILE A 74 -10.13 -8.08 -4.18
CA ILE A 74 -10.05 -9.28 -3.34
C ILE A 74 -8.73 -9.31 -2.57
N SER A 75 -7.61 -9.07 -3.25
CA SER A 75 -6.28 -9.06 -2.61
C SER A 75 -6.22 -8.02 -1.48
N LEU A 76 -6.81 -6.84 -1.70
CA LEU A 76 -6.96 -5.80 -0.68
C LEU A 76 -7.79 -6.26 0.51
N GLN A 77 -8.97 -6.84 0.28
CA GLN A 77 -9.84 -7.34 1.35
C GLN A 77 -9.17 -8.44 2.18
N ARG A 78 -8.43 -9.35 1.55
CA ARG A 78 -7.70 -10.43 2.24
C ARG A 78 -6.58 -9.92 3.13
N ASN A 79 -5.91 -8.84 2.72
CA ASN A 79 -4.81 -8.26 3.47
C ASN A 79 -5.26 -7.13 4.40
N TRP A 80 -6.56 -6.82 4.45
CA TRP A 80 -7.08 -5.66 5.17
C TRP A 80 -6.72 -5.65 6.65
N GLU A 81 -6.86 -6.78 7.34
CA GLU A 81 -6.50 -6.89 8.76
C GLU A 81 -5.01 -6.62 9.00
N ASN A 82 -4.13 -7.20 8.17
CA ASN A 82 -2.69 -6.99 8.26
C ASN A 82 -2.32 -5.53 7.99
N ILE A 83 -2.98 -4.89 7.04
CA ILE A 83 -2.80 -3.48 6.72
C ILE A 83 -3.21 -2.60 7.91
N ASN A 84 -4.35 -2.91 8.55
CA ASN A 84 -4.80 -2.17 9.73
C ASN A 84 -3.82 -2.32 10.90
N ALA A 85 -3.34 -3.53 11.15
CA ALA A 85 -2.36 -3.80 12.21
C ALA A 85 -1.05 -3.03 11.96
N ALA A 86 -0.52 -3.08 10.73
CA ALA A 86 0.67 -2.33 10.35
C ALA A 86 0.48 -0.81 10.47
N PHE A 87 -0.72 -0.30 10.17
CA PHE A 87 -1.04 1.12 10.36
C PHE A 87 -1.03 1.50 11.84
N ASP A 88 -1.58 0.65 12.70
CA ASP A 88 -1.68 0.87 14.15
C ASP A 88 -0.33 0.78 14.87
N GLU A 89 0.64 0.08 14.31
CA GLU A 89 2.02 0.03 14.82
C GLU A 89 2.81 1.32 14.59
N VAL A 90 2.25 2.30 13.87
CA VAL A 90 2.96 3.52 13.47
C VAL A 90 2.38 4.74 14.19
N ASP A 91 2.98 5.09 15.33
CA ASP A 91 2.49 6.10 16.27
C ASP A 91 2.09 7.45 15.65
N TYR A 92 2.86 7.99 14.69
CA TYR A 92 2.52 9.29 14.10
C TYR A 92 1.38 9.22 13.09
N LEU A 93 1.01 8.03 12.61
CA LEU A 93 -0.17 7.85 11.78
C LEU A 93 -1.48 7.96 12.57
N ALA A 94 -1.43 7.83 13.90
CA ALA A 94 -2.62 7.91 14.75
C ALA A 94 -3.36 9.25 14.61
N CYS A 95 -2.69 10.30 14.13
CA CYS A 95 -3.27 11.62 13.88
C CYS A 95 -3.91 11.76 12.48
N PHE A 96 -3.80 10.76 11.61
CA PHE A 96 -4.29 10.80 10.23
C PHE A 96 -5.46 9.85 10.03
N ASP A 97 -6.35 10.20 9.11
CA ASP A 97 -7.42 9.30 8.71
C ASP A 97 -6.86 8.10 7.92
N ARG A 98 -7.14 6.90 8.42
CA ARG A 98 -6.63 5.65 7.84
C ARG A 98 -7.12 5.43 6.41
N ILE A 99 -8.37 5.75 6.13
CA ILE A 99 -8.98 5.58 4.80
C ILE A 99 -8.31 6.52 3.82
N GLU A 100 -8.06 7.77 4.20
CA GLU A 100 -7.37 8.73 3.34
C GLU A 100 -5.93 8.32 3.05
N VAL A 101 -5.19 7.86 4.06
CA VAL A 101 -3.79 7.41 3.89
C VAL A 101 -3.71 6.18 2.99
N ILE A 102 -4.54 5.17 3.22
CA ILE A 102 -4.48 3.93 2.42
C ILE A 102 -5.02 4.16 1.00
N ALA A 103 -6.08 4.96 0.84
CA ALA A 103 -6.55 5.36 -0.50
C ALA A 103 -5.44 6.12 -1.26
N CYS A 104 -4.66 6.96 -0.57
CA CYS A 104 -3.51 7.64 -1.16
C CYS A 104 -2.43 6.65 -1.65
N ILE A 105 -2.14 5.60 -0.85
CA ILE A 105 -1.20 4.51 -1.21
C ILE A 105 -1.70 3.74 -2.42
N LEU A 106 -3.00 3.46 -2.47
CA LEU A 106 -3.64 2.72 -3.56
C LEU A 106 -3.92 3.58 -4.79
N ASN A 107 -3.62 4.88 -4.74
CA ASN A 107 -3.90 5.84 -5.82
C ASN A 107 -5.39 5.91 -6.20
N MET A 108 -6.27 5.96 -5.21
CA MET A 108 -7.72 5.99 -5.38
C MET A 108 -8.36 7.09 -4.52
N LYS A 109 -9.62 7.45 -4.79
CA LYS A 109 -10.31 8.42 -3.92
C LYS A 109 -10.71 7.76 -2.60
N PRO A 110 -10.62 8.46 -1.46
CA PRO A 110 -11.03 7.92 -0.16
C PRO A 110 -12.48 7.43 -0.14
N SER A 111 -13.40 8.14 -0.80
CA SER A 111 -14.81 7.74 -0.90
C SER A 111 -15.03 6.47 -1.73
N GLU A 112 -14.24 6.26 -2.79
CA GLU A 112 -14.28 5.02 -3.58
C GLU A 112 -13.72 3.86 -2.75
N PHE A 113 -12.62 4.11 -2.03
CA PHE A 113 -11.99 3.14 -1.14
C PHE A 113 -12.90 2.70 0.01
N GLU A 114 -13.55 3.65 0.68
CA GLU A 114 -14.47 3.37 1.79
C GLU A 114 -15.61 2.43 1.35
N ASN A 115 -16.13 2.62 0.13
CA ASN A 115 -17.18 1.76 -0.43
C ASN A 115 -16.70 0.33 -0.74
N ILE A 116 -15.40 0.15 -1.02
CA ILE A 116 -14.79 -1.14 -1.34
C ILE A 116 -14.58 -1.99 -0.08
N ILE A 117 -14.13 -1.37 1.01
CA ILE A 117 -13.88 -2.06 2.28
C ILE A 117 -15.15 -2.20 3.13
N ASN A 118 -16.14 -1.30 2.95
CA ASN A 118 -17.44 -1.35 3.60
C ASN A 118 -18.57 -1.41 2.57
N PRO A 119 -18.78 -2.57 1.92
CA PRO A 119 -19.81 -2.72 0.89
C PRO A 119 -21.26 -2.53 1.40
N SER A 120 -21.47 -2.41 2.71
CA SER A 120 -22.77 -2.30 3.37
C SER A 120 -23.40 -0.90 3.41
N LYS A 121 -22.72 0.16 2.93
CA LYS A 121 -23.29 1.53 2.87
C LYS A 121 -24.13 1.85 1.63
N LYS A 122 -24.54 0.85 0.84
CA LYS A 122 -25.62 1.01 -0.15
C LYS A 122 -26.95 0.52 0.43
N ARG A 123 -27.68 1.41 1.09
CA ARG A 123 -29.13 1.34 1.24
C ARG A 123 -29.73 2.70 0.96
#